data_AF-A0A6A6J426-F1
#
_entry.id   AF-A0A6A6J426-F1
#
_cell.length_a   1.000
_cell.length_b   1.000
_cell.length_c   1.000
_cell.angle_alpha   90.00
_cell.angle_beta   90.00
_cell.angle_gamma   90.00
#
_symmetry.space_group_name_H-M   'P 1'
#
loop_
_entity.id
_entity.type
_entity.pdbx_description
1 polymer ?
#
loop_
_entity_poly.entity_id
_entity_poly.type
_entity_poly.pdbx_seq_one_letter_code
_entity_poly.pdbx_strand_id
1 'polypeptide(L)'
;MKSISYAAITVLSTLLPQSHANLDVITLTAKSGTWIQEAAATLVVGNVPNPITGDVALWSAIMMDKRDFLQGVTQNSPSSGYCPNLGRNWCSFAYTLVGSTNPQNGAPIMTPPGSRVKTHYKLNPQTNLWDQNLYLNDKLVSNISTSKGQHGTIFYVSIECASGTCAAAPAHSWEDISITLNKADQNFGHSGNWQYNATGGKMSTIDGGQTWSFTTLSIPDTPVH
;
A
#
# COMPACT_ATOMS: atom_id res chain seq x y z
N MET A 1 49.43 -37.06 31.43
CA MET A 1 48.80 -37.84 30.35
C MET A 1 47.40 -38.27 30.77
N LYS A 2 46.36 -37.52 30.38
CA LYS A 2 45.13 -38.01 29.72
C LYS A 2 44.21 -36.80 29.54
N SER A 3 43.96 -36.54 28.26
CA SER A 3 43.08 -35.52 27.69
C SER A 3 41.60 -35.90 27.88
N ILE A 4 40.72 -35.01 27.40
CA ILE A 4 39.31 -35.15 26.98
C ILE A 4 38.40 -34.22 27.79
N SER A 5 37.54 -33.37 27.23
CA SER A 5 37.41 -32.66 25.95
C SER A 5 36.26 -31.68 26.19
N TYR A 6 36.41 -30.46 25.72
CA TYR A 6 35.35 -29.44 25.72
C TYR A 6 34.23 -29.85 24.76
N ALA A 7 32.99 -29.94 25.23
CA ALA A 7 31.82 -29.90 24.38
C ALA A 7 31.29 -28.45 24.37
N ALA A 8 31.78 -27.65 23.42
CA ALA A 8 31.18 -26.37 23.11
C ALA A 8 29.86 -26.63 22.38
N ILE A 9 28.74 -26.31 23.04
CA ILE A 9 27.43 -26.25 22.40
C ILE A 9 27.43 -25.00 21.53
N THR A 10 27.78 -25.14 20.26
CA THR A 10 27.50 -24.12 19.24
C THR A 10 26.00 -24.08 19.02
N VAL A 11 25.33 -23.10 19.63
CA VAL A 11 23.99 -22.68 19.22
C VAL A 11 24.14 -22.14 17.80
N LEU A 12 23.72 -22.95 16.82
CA LEU A 12 23.53 -22.50 15.46
C LEU A 12 22.33 -21.54 15.50
N SER A 13 22.60 -20.25 15.71
CA SER A 13 21.60 -19.19 15.59
C SER A 13 21.14 -19.19 14.14
N THR A 14 20.04 -19.90 13.85
CA THR A 14 19.34 -19.76 12.59
C THR A 14 18.91 -18.29 12.49
N LEU A 15 19.54 -17.56 11.57
CA LEU A 15 19.03 -16.30 11.06
C LEU A 15 17.64 -16.61 10.48
N LEU A 16 16.61 -16.49 11.31
CA LEU A 16 15.25 -16.38 10.81
C LEU A 16 15.24 -15.09 9.96
N PRO A 17 14.93 -15.16 8.66
CA PRO A 17 14.75 -13.94 7.90
C PRO A 17 13.69 -13.11 8.61
N GLN A 18 14.00 -11.85 8.92
CA GLN A 18 12.99 -10.92 9.37
C GLN A 18 12.02 -10.77 8.20
N SER A 19 10.84 -11.36 8.36
CA SER A 19 9.72 -11.14 7.47
C SER A 19 9.50 -9.63 7.38
N HIS A 20 9.74 -9.03 6.22
CA HIS A 20 9.28 -7.67 6.02
C HIS A 20 7.76 -7.71 6.08
N ALA A 21 7.16 -7.05 7.07
CA ALA A 21 5.71 -7.02 7.21
C ALA A 21 5.05 -6.47 5.94
N ASN A 22 5.72 -5.54 5.25
CA ASN A 22 5.32 -4.93 3.99
C ASN A 22 6.25 -5.32 2.82
N LEU A 23 5.65 -5.52 1.65
CA LEU A 23 6.28 -5.83 0.38
C LEU A 23 5.93 -4.73 -0.63
N ASP A 24 6.76 -3.69 -0.67
CA ASP A 24 6.51 -2.51 -1.51
C ASP A 24 6.79 -2.81 -2.99
N VAL A 25 5.74 -2.93 -3.79
CA VAL A 25 5.82 -3.17 -5.25
C VAL A 25 6.25 -1.89 -5.96
N ILE A 26 5.67 -0.75 -5.55
CA ILE A 26 6.03 0.59 -5.99
C ILE A 26 6.47 1.39 -4.77
N THR A 27 7.63 2.04 -4.89
CA THR A 27 8.08 3.11 -4.00
C THR A 27 8.60 4.26 -4.87
N LEU A 28 7.94 5.41 -4.83
CA LEU A 28 8.33 6.58 -5.61
C LEU A 28 8.49 7.79 -4.72
N THR A 29 9.71 8.31 -4.64
CA THR A 29 10.08 9.40 -3.75
C THR A 29 10.19 10.71 -4.53
N ALA A 30 9.46 11.74 -4.09
CA ALA A 30 9.65 13.09 -4.57
C ALA A 30 11.01 13.63 -4.06
N LYS A 31 11.81 14.20 -4.96
CA LYS A 31 13.09 14.82 -4.58
C LYS A 31 12.88 16.10 -3.76
N SER A 32 13.97 16.58 -3.15
CA SER A 32 13.96 17.85 -2.41
C SER A 32 13.37 19.01 -3.21
N GLY A 33 12.46 19.75 -2.57
CA GLY A 33 11.76 20.90 -3.16
C GLY A 33 10.65 20.55 -4.15
N THR A 34 10.37 19.27 -4.39
CA THR A 34 9.21 18.74 -5.12
C THR A 34 8.35 17.93 -4.16
N TRP A 35 7.03 17.89 -4.35
CA TRP A 35 6.14 17.06 -3.55
C TRP A 35 4.92 16.62 -4.36
N ILE A 36 4.28 15.54 -3.90
CA ILE A 36 3.02 15.03 -4.43
C ILE A 36 1.90 15.93 -3.93
N GLN A 37 1.01 16.36 -4.84
CA GLN A 37 -0.19 17.14 -4.53
C GLN A 37 -1.48 16.34 -4.72
N GLU A 38 -1.43 15.34 -5.60
CA GLU A 38 -2.57 14.48 -5.90
C GLU A 38 -2.05 13.12 -6.33
N ALA A 39 -2.71 12.06 -5.87
CA ALA A 39 -2.48 10.72 -6.38
C ALA A 39 -3.78 9.93 -6.44
N ALA A 40 -3.84 8.96 -7.34
CA ALA A 40 -4.92 8.00 -7.41
C ALA A 40 -4.34 6.62 -7.71
N ALA A 41 -4.99 5.58 -7.22
CA ALA A 41 -4.72 4.20 -7.60
C ALA A 41 -6.01 3.39 -7.48
N THR A 42 -6.32 2.59 -8.50
CA THR A 42 -7.49 1.69 -8.50
C THR A 42 -7.04 0.25 -8.42
N LEU A 43 -7.34 -0.41 -7.31
CA LEU A 43 -7.17 -1.85 -7.14
C LEU A 43 -8.33 -2.59 -7.80
N VAL A 44 -8.03 -3.49 -8.74
CA VAL A 44 -8.95 -4.55 -9.15
C VAL A 44 -8.73 -5.71 -8.21
N VAL A 45 -9.72 -5.94 -7.34
CA VAL A 45 -9.59 -6.84 -6.20
C VAL A 45 -9.54 -8.29 -6.68
N GLY A 46 -8.49 -9.02 -6.28
CA GLY A 46 -8.34 -10.45 -6.55
C GLY A 46 -9.22 -11.33 -5.65
N ASN A 47 -9.01 -12.64 -5.74
CA ASN A 47 -9.52 -13.59 -4.75
C ASN A 47 -8.99 -13.24 -3.35
N VAL A 48 -9.66 -13.70 -2.28
CA VAL A 48 -9.10 -13.63 -0.91
C VAL A 48 -8.01 -14.70 -0.70
N PRO A 49 -7.08 -14.51 0.24
CA PRO A 49 -6.09 -15.53 0.60
C PRO A 49 -6.73 -16.89 0.88
N ASN A 50 -6.04 -17.97 0.54
CA ASN A 50 -6.49 -19.33 0.81
C ASN A 50 -5.31 -20.21 1.25
N PRO A 51 -5.28 -20.68 2.51
CA PRO A 51 -6.26 -20.43 3.57
C PRO A 51 -6.21 -18.96 4.09
N ILE A 52 -7.27 -18.53 4.77
CA ILE A 52 -7.30 -17.24 5.50
C ILE A 52 -6.71 -17.47 6.90
N THR A 53 -5.42 -17.18 7.10
CA THR A 53 -4.70 -17.48 8.36
C THR A 53 -4.11 -16.28 9.09
N GLY A 54 -4.00 -15.13 8.41
CA GLY A 54 -3.48 -13.87 8.94
C GLY A 54 -4.17 -12.68 8.27
N ASP A 55 -3.75 -11.47 8.63
CA ASP A 55 -4.28 -10.24 8.06
C ASP A 55 -3.48 -9.82 6.83
N VAL A 56 -3.97 -10.19 5.65
CA VAL A 56 -3.38 -9.77 4.38
C VAL A 56 -4.04 -8.46 3.95
N ALA A 57 -3.22 -7.44 3.75
CA ALA A 57 -3.66 -6.14 3.26
C ALA A 57 -2.99 -5.80 1.93
N LEU A 58 -3.77 -5.21 1.03
CA LEU A 58 -3.34 -4.59 -0.21
C LEU A 58 -3.57 -3.09 -0.07
N TRP A 59 -2.58 -2.26 -0.34
CA TRP A 59 -2.76 -0.82 -0.19
C TRP A 59 -1.94 0.03 -1.17
N SER A 60 -2.54 1.17 -1.52
CA SER A 60 -1.79 2.33 -2.00
C SER A 60 -1.59 3.30 -0.84
N ALA A 61 -0.53 4.10 -0.87
CA ALA A 61 -0.31 5.07 0.21
C ALA A 61 0.46 6.32 -0.22
N ILE A 62 0.34 7.37 0.59
CA ILE A 62 1.23 8.53 0.60
C ILE A 62 1.84 8.69 1.99
N MET A 63 3.17 8.74 2.05
CA MET A 63 3.91 9.19 3.24
C MET A 63 4.13 10.69 3.17
N MET A 64 3.78 11.36 4.26
CA MET A 64 3.84 12.81 4.39
C MET A 64 5.18 13.27 4.99
N ASP A 65 5.53 14.53 4.76
CA ASP A 65 6.76 15.16 5.26
C ASP A 65 6.88 15.19 6.79
N LYS A 66 5.77 15.12 7.54
CA LYS A 66 5.77 14.96 9.01
C LYS A 66 5.41 13.54 9.47
N ARG A 67 5.58 12.56 8.58
CA ARG A 67 5.40 11.12 8.83
C ARG A 67 3.96 10.70 9.16
N ASP A 68 2.98 11.50 8.78
CA ASP A 68 1.63 10.96 8.60
C ASP A 68 1.66 9.96 7.43
N PHE A 69 0.82 8.93 7.52
CA PHE A 69 0.76 7.89 6.49
C PHE A 69 -0.70 7.65 6.10
N LEU A 70 -1.06 8.04 4.88
CA LEU A 70 -2.42 7.93 4.34
C LEU A 70 -2.48 6.70 3.44
N GLN A 71 -3.38 5.76 3.71
CA GLN A 71 -3.47 4.47 3.06
C GLN A 71 -4.90 4.16 2.60
N GLY A 72 -5.04 3.71 1.36
CA GLY A 72 -6.26 3.09 0.89
C GLY A 72 -6.12 1.61 1.09
N VAL A 73 -6.79 1.05 2.10
CA VAL A 73 -6.58 -0.32 2.55
C VAL A 73 -7.69 -1.21 2.00
N THR A 74 -7.32 -2.36 1.47
CA THR A 74 -8.20 -3.49 1.18
C THR A 74 -7.61 -4.74 1.82
N GLN A 75 -8.22 -5.23 2.90
CA GLN A 75 -7.67 -6.32 3.71
C GLN A 75 -8.64 -7.49 3.93
N ASN A 76 -8.10 -8.68 4.16
CA ASN A 76 -8.85 -9.87 4.56
C ASN A 76 -8.10 -10.58 5.68
N SER A 77 -8.82 -10.91 6.74
CA SER A 77 -8.28 -11.58 7.91
C SER A 77 -9.30 -12.53 8.54
N PRO A 78 -8.86 -13.51 9.36
CA PRO A 78 -9.78 -14.39 10.09
C PRO A 78 -10.74 -13.63 11.01
N SER A 79 -10.30 -12.47 11.51
CA SER A 79 -11.08 -11.59 12.37
C SER A 79 -10.64 -10.14 12.11
N SER A 80 -11.44 -9.40 11.33
CA SER A 80 -11.21 -7.97 11.11
C SER A 80 -12.00 -7.15 12.11
N GLY A 81 -11.32 -6.23 12.80
CA GLY A 81 -11.99 -5.24 13.66
C GLY A 81 -12.80 -4.19 12.88
N TYR A 82 -12.65 -4.13 11.56
CA TYR A 82 -13.29 -3.12 10.69
C TYR A 82 -14.55 -3.65 10.01
N CYS A 83 -14.47 -4.85 9.40
CA CYS A 83 -15.62 -5.50 8.79
C CYS A 83 -15.86 -6.87 9.44
N PRO A 84 -17.00 -7.08 10.13
CA PRO A 84 -17.36 -8.41 10.61
C PRO A 84 -17.81 -9.32 9.46
N ASN A 85 -17.65 -10.64 9.63
CA ASN A 85 -18.23 -11.67 8.75
C ASN A 85 -17.81 -11.60 7.27
N LEU A 86 -16.53 -11.32 7.00
CA LEU A 86 -16.02 -11.15 5.63
C LEU A 86 -16.20 -12.39 4.73
N GLY A 87 -16.11 -13.60 5.29
CA GLY A 87 -16.16 -14.83 4.49
C GLY A 87 -15.09 -14.79 3.38
N ARG A 88 -15.53 -14.83 2.12
CA ARG A 88 -14.65 -14.74 0.94
C ARG A 88 -14.57 -13.33 0.32
N ASN A 89 -14.88 -12.30 1.10
CA ASN A 89 -14.79 -10.90 0.69
C ASN A 89 -13.63 -10.18 1.40
N TRP A 90 -13.24 -9.04 0.84
CA TRP A 90 -12.30 -8.11 1.44
C TRP A 90 -13.03 -7.02 2.25
N CYS A 91 -12.30 -6.30 3.09
CA CYS A 91 -12.75 -5.08 3.76
C CYS A 91 -11.94 -3.90 3.22
N SER A 92 -12.58 -2.88 2.69
CA SER A 92 -11.90 -1.69 2.16
C SER A 92 -12.25 -0.43 2.94
N PHE A 93 -11.28 0.45 3.18
CA PHE A 93 -11.49 1.74 3.85
C PHE A 93 -10.33 2.72 3.61
N ALA A 94 -10.65 4.00 3.74
CA ALA A 94 -9.67 5.05 3.90
C ALA A 94 -9.05 4.95 5.31
N TYR A 95 -7.73 4.97 5.43
CA TYR A 95 -6.99 4.86 6.68
C TYR A 95 -5.87 5.90 6.73
N THR A 96 -5.63 6.47 7.91
CA THR A 96 -4.48 7.33 8.16
C THR A 96 -3.87 7.02 9.52
N LEU A 97 -2.54 6.99 9.59
CA LEU A 97 -1.79 7.05 10.84
C LEU A 97 -1.22 8.46 11.04
N VAL A 98 -1.83 9.26 11.90
CA VAL A 98 -1.40 10.64 12.19
C VAL A 98 -0.27 10.61 13.23
N GLY A 99 0.83 11.32 12.95
CA GLY A 99 2.02 11.37 13.81
C GLY A 99 2.65 9.98 14.04
N SER A 100 2.42 9.04 13.13
CA SER A 100 2.86 7.64 13.23
C SER A 100 2.30 6.84 14.42
N THR A 101 1.31 7.36 15.17
CA THR A 101 0.77 6.67 16.36
C THR A 101 -0.73 6.74 16.53
N ASN A 102 -1.42 7.66 15.85
CA ASN A 102 -2.86 7.87 16.03
C ASN A 102 -3.64 7.39 14.80
N PRO A 103 -4.16 6.15 14.80
CA PRO A 103 -4.91 5.62 13.67
C PRO A 103 -6.29 6.27 13.56
N GLN A 104 -6.69 6.62 12.35
CA GLN A 104 -8.02 7.07 12.00
C GLN A 104 -8.45 6.37 10.71
N ASN A 105 -9.74 6.11 10.56
CA ASN A 105 -10.27 5.48 9.35
C ASN A 105 -11.64 6.05 8.98
N GLY A 106 -11.92 6.04 7.68
CA GLY A 106 -13.26 6.25 7.16
C GLY A 106 -14.15 5.01 7.36
N ALA A 107 -15.38 5.09 6.87
CA ALA A 107 -16.33 3.98 6.94
C ALA A 107 -15.78 2.72 6.21
N PRO A 108 -15.73 1.55 6.87
CA PRO A 108 -15.33 0.31 6.22
C PRO A 108 -16.46 -0.28 5.39
N ILE A 109 -16.09 -0.95 4.29
CA ILE A 109 -17.04 -1.58 3.38
C ILE A 109 -16.57 -2.96 2.93
N MET A 110 -17.50 -3.93 2.94
CA MET A 110 -17.27 -5.24 2.37
C MET A 110 -17.10 -5.12 0.85
N THR A 111 -16.05 -5.75 0.33
CA THR A 111 -15.59 -5.63 -1.05
C THR A 111 -15.42 -7.02 -1.66
N PRO A 112 -16.32 -7.47 -2.54
CA PRO A 112 -16.17 -8.75 -3.22
C PRO A 112 -15.00 -8.76 -4.20
N PRO A 113 -14.37 -9.93 -4.45
CA PRO A 113 -13.46 -10.12 -5.58
C PRO A 113 -14.03 -9.60 -6.90
N GLY A 114 -13.18 -9.03 -7.75
CA GLY A 114 -13.53 -8.40 -9.01
C GLY A 114 -14.00 -6.94 -8.90
N SER A 115 -14.22 -6.43 -7.69
CA SER A 115 -14.57 -5.01 -7.50
C SER A 115 -13.39 -4.09 -7.82
N ARG A 116 -13.68 -2.86 -8.26
CA ARG A 116 -12.71 -1.78 -8.42
C ARG A 116 -12.71 -0.90 -7.18
N VAL A 117 -11.59 -0.83 -6.47
CA VAL A 117 -11.39 0.02 -5.30
C VAL A 117 -10.42 1.13 -5.65
N LYS A 118 -10.93 2.33 -5.88
CA LYS A 118 -10.11 3.51 -6.16
C LYS A 118 -9.86 4.29 -4.87
N THR A 119 -8.61 4.53 -4.53
CA THR A 119 -8.25 5.52 -3.53
C THR A 119 -7.68 6.74 -4.21
N HIS A 120 -8.22 7.90 -3.85
CA HIS A 120 -7.82 9.21 -4.34
C HIS A 120 -7.37 10.07 -3.18
N TYR A 121 -6.21 10.70 -3.31
CA TYR A 121 -5.60 11.56 -2.33
C TYR A 121 -5.38 12.93 -2.97
N LYS A 122 -5.82 14.00 -2.31
CA LYS A 122 -5.63 15.35 -2.84
C LYS A 122 -5.41 16.35 -1.73
N LEU A 123 -4.37 17.17 -1.88
CA LEU A 123 -4.19 18.36 -1.05
C LEU A 123 -5.27 19.39 -1.43
N ASN A 124 -6.15 19.68 -0.48
CA ASN A 124 -7.23 20.66 -0.63
C ASN A 124 -6.68 22.08 -0.41
N PRO A 125 -6.68 22.96 -1.42
CA PRO A 125 -6.08 24.29 -1.28
C PRO A 125 -6.87 25.24 -0.38
N GLN A 126 -8.16 24.97 -0.13
CA GLN A 126 -9.00 25.81 0.74
C GLN A 126 -8.80 25.46 2.21
N THR A 127 -8.75 24.17 2.55
CA THR A 127 -8.65 23.71 3.95
C THR A 127 -7.22 23.42 4.38
N ASN A 128 -6.32 23.25 3.40
CA ASN A 128 -4.95 22.76 3.57
C ASN A 128 -4.89 21.36 4.20
N LEU A 129 -5.96 20.57 4.08
CA LEU A 129 -6.01 19.16 4.48
C LEU A 129 -5.77 18.27 3.27
N TRP A 130 -5.35 17.03 3.52
CA TRP A 130 -5.38 15.98 2.52
C TRP A 130 -6.71 15.25 2.59
N ASP A 131 -7.49 15.38 1.52
CA ASP A 131 -8.73 14.65 1.33
C ASP A 131 -8.39 13.27 0.75
N GLN A 132 -8.76 12.23 1.49
CA GLN A 132 -8.65 10.85 1.05
C GLN A 132 -10.05 10.30 0.81
N ASN A 133 -10.34 9.95 -0.44
CA ASN A 133 -11.61 9.41 -0.87
C ASN A 133 -11.43 7.99 -1.43
N LEU A 134 -12.20 7.04 -0.92
CA LEU A 134 -12.24 5.68 -1.42
C LEU A 134 -13.58 5.41 -2.13
N TYR A 135 -13.47 4.94 -3.36
CA TYR A 135 -14.59 4.60 -4.22
C TYR A 135 -14.62 3.09 -4.45
N LEU A 136 -15.79 2.49 -4.33
CA LEU A 136 -16.05 1.11 -4.71
C LEU A 136 -16.94 1.11 -5.94
N ASN A 137 -16.43 0.61 -7.07
CA ASN A 137 -17.11 0.65 -8.37
C ASN A 137 -17.66 2.06 -8.68
N ASP A 138 -16.77 3.06 -8.59
CA ASP A 138 -17.03 4.49 -8.83
C ASP A 138 -17.98 5.19 -7.85
N LYS A 139 -18.48 4.49 -6.82
CA LYS A 139 -19.28 5.10 -5.74
C LYS A 139 -18.40 5.43 -4.53
N LEU A 140 -18.45 6.68 -4.06
CA LEU A 140 -17.78 7.07 -2.81
C LEU A 140 -18.37 6.31 -1.62
N VAL A 141 -17.53 5.62 -0.86
CA VAL A 141 -17.95 4.74 0.25
C VAL A 141 -17.17 4.97 1.54
N SER A 142 -15.94 5.50 1.46
CA SER A 142 -15.12 5.85 2.62
C SER A 142 -14.41 7.17 2.35
N ASN A 143 -14.29 8.02 3.36
CA ASN A 143 -13.50 9.24 3.26
C ASN A 143 -12.91 9.62 4.62
N ILE A 144 -11.79 10.33 4.58
CA ILE A 144 -11.18 11.00 5.73
C ILE A 144 -10.35 12.19 5.23
N SER A 145 -10.32 13.28 6.00
CA SER A 145 -9.47 14.44 5.71
C SER A 145 -8.52 14.72 6.87
N THR A 146 -7.21 14.64 6.62
CA THR A 146 -6.17 14.71 7.68
C THR A 146 -4.96 15.55 7.26
N SER A 147 -3.88 15.47 8.04
CA SER A 147 -2.52 15.86 7.63
C SER A 147 -2.41 17.32 7.18
N LYS A 148 -3.00 18.22 7.98
CA LYS A 148 -3.08 19.64 7.67
C LYS A 148 -1.70 20.26 7.46
N GLY A 149 -1.52 20.93 6.33
CA GLY A 149 -0.30 21.65 5.96
C GLY A 149 0.92 20.74 5.83
N GLN A 150 0.72 19.49 5.44
CA GLN A 150 1.76 18.54 5.09
C GLN A 150 1.82 18.32 3.58
N HIS A 151 2.96 17.86 3.10
CA HIS A 151 3.19 17.55 1.69
C HIS A 151 3.53 16.07 1.51
N GLY A 152 3.03 15.47 0.43
CA GLY A 152 3.31 14.07 0.11
C GLY A 152 4.74 13.92 -0.41
N THR A 153 5.49 13.00 0.19
CA THR A 153 6.92 12.78 -0.11
C THR A 153 7.19 11.45 -0.81
N ILE A 154 6.41 10.42 -0.50
CA ILE A 154 6.58 9.09 -1.10
C ILE A 154 5.20 8.51 -1.43
N PHE A 155 5.04 7.99 -2.65
CA PHE A 155 3.90 7.19 -3.05
C PHE A 155 4.25 5.71 -3.03
N TYR A 156 3.30 4.88 -2.59
CA TYR A 156 3.46 3.44 -2.48
C TYR A 156 2.31 2.66 -3.12
N VAL A 157 2.63 1.47 -3.60
CA VAL A 157 1.71 0.33 -3.76
C VAL A 157 2.37 -0.87 -3.11
N SER A 158 1.67 -1.55 -2.21
CA SER A 158 2.28 -2.59 -1.37
C SER A 158 1.29 -3.67 -0.98
N ILE A 159 1.87 -4.79 -0.55
CA ILE A 159 1.22 -5.94 0.06
C ILE A 159 1.76 -6.07 1.47
N GLU A 160 0.90 -6.34 2.45
CA GLU A 160 1.31 -6.43 3.84
C GLU A 160 0.70 -7.66 4.51
N CYS A 161 1.48 -8.32 5.36
CA CYS A 161 0.97 -9.19 6.41
C CYS A 161 0.90 -8.38 7.69
N ALA A 162 -0.24 -7.74 7.93
CA ALA A 162 -0.42 -6.79 9.02
C ALA A 162 -0.47 -7.48 10.40
N SER A 163 -0.86 -8.76 10.45
CA SER A 163 -0.94 -9.53 11.68
C SER A 163 -1.01 -11.05 11.43
N GLY A 164 -0.49 -11.83 12.39
CA GLY A 164 -0.52 -13.29 12.36
C GLY A 164 0.42 -13.88 11.31
N THR A 165 0.10 -15.09 10.82
CA THR A 165 0.86 -15.75 9.75
C THR A 165 0.02 -15.76 8.50
N CYS A 166 0.41 -14.96 7.51
CA CYS A 166 -0.35 -14.81 6.29
C CYS A 166 -0.07 -15.92 5.28
N ALA A 167 -1.12 -16.31 4.55
CA ALA A 167 -0.96 -17.00 3.29
C ALA A 167 -0.50 -16.00 2.20
N ALA A 168 -0.19 -16.50 1.01
CA ALA A 168 0.13 -15.64 -0.13
C ALA A 168 -1.03 -14.67 -0.42
N ALA A 169 -0.67 -13.42 -0.74
CA ALA A 169 -1.59 -12.46 -1.30
C ALA A 169 -1.96 -12.91 -2.72
N PRO A 170 -3.25 -13.10 -3.02
CA PRO A 170 -3.63 -13.56 -4.34
C PRO A 170 -3.33 -12.54 -5.44
N ALA A 171 -3.20 -13.05 -6.66
CA ALA A 171 -2.99 -12.23 -7.84
C ALA A 171 -4.09 -11.15 -7.97
N HIS A 172 -3.65 -9.94 -8.28
CA HIS A 172 -4.50 -8.76 -8.42
C HIS A 172 -3.85 -7.74 -9.36
N SER A 173 -4.53 -6.64 -9.64
CA SER A 173 -3.96 -5.60 -10.48
C SER A 173 -4.32 -4.20 -10.00
N TRP A 174 -3.47 -3.25 -10.35
CA TRP A 174 -3.72 -1.84 -10.16
C TRP A 174 -3.83 -1.14 -11.51
N GLU A 175 -4.82 -0.29 -11.65
CA GLU A 175 -5.11 0.49 -12.85
C GLU A 175 -5.33 1.95 -12.47
N ASP A 176 -5.36 2.82 -13.49
CA ASP A 176 -5.59 4.26 -13.34
C ASP A 176 -4.69 4.90 -12.25
N ILE A 177 -3.47 4.38 -12.08
CA ILE A 177 -2.51 5.01 -11.17
C ILE A 177 -2.06 6.32 -11.81
N SER A 178 -2.22 7.40 -11.05
CA SER A 178 -1.77 8.73 -11.44
C SER A 178 -1.14 9.45 -10.27
N ILE A 179 -0.07 10.19 -10.51
CA ILE A 179 0.60 11.01 -9.49
C ILE A 179 0.87 12.39 -10.09
N THR A 180 0.43 13.44 -9.42
CA THR A 180 0.68 14.83 -9.81
C THR A 180 1.56 15.50 -8.76
N LEU A 181 2.67 16.05 -9.23
CA LEU A 181 3.64 16.81 -8.45
C LEU A 181 3.32 18.29 -8.48
N ASN A 182 3.80 19.02 -7.47
CA ASN A 182 3.67 20.47 -7.42
C ASN A 182 4.43 21.22 -8.52
N LYS A 183 5.45 20.57 -9.10
CA LYS A 183 6.23 21.06 -10.23
C LYS A 183 6.75 19.87 -11.02
N ALA A 184 7.04 20.10 -12.31
CA ALA A 184 7.58 19.09 -13.19
C ALA A 184 8.91 18.50 -12.70
N ASP A 185 9.02 17.18 -12.71
CA ASP A 185 10.24 16.44 -12.40
C ASP A 185 10.33 15.14 -13.21
N GLN A 186 11.08 15.17 -14.32
CA GLN A 186 11.28 13.99 -15.17
C GLN A 186 11.98 12.83 -14.46
N ASN A 187 12.75 13.11 -13.40
CA ASN A 187 13.49 12.10 -12.66
C ASN A 187 12.63 11.37 -11.61
N PHE A 188 11.38 11.79 -11.40
CA PHE A 188 10.44 11.07 -10.56
C PHE A 188 9.99 9.74 -11.20
N GLY A 189 10.04 9.65 -12.52
CA GLY A 189 9.67 8.45 -13.26
C GLY A 189 10.58 7.26 -12.95
N HIS A 190 9.98 6.08 -12.91
CA HIS A 190 10.69 4.80 -12.85
C HIS A 190 10.74 4.15 -14.23
N SER A 191 11.87 3.51 -14.53
CA SER A 191 12.04 2.65 -15.71
C SER A 191 12.56 1.29 -15.28
N GLY A 192 11.98 0.22 -15.82
CA GLY A 192 12.39 -1.15 -15.53
C GLY A 192 11.22 -1.98 -15.01
N ASN A 193 11.58 -3.12 -14.41
CA ASN A 193 10.62 -4.02 -13.80
C ASN A 193 10.37 -3.62 -12.33
N TRP A 194 9.13 -3.76 -11.91
CA TRP A 194 8.74 -3.63 -10.51
C TRP A 194 9.13 -4.88 -9.70
N GLN A 195 9.08 -4.75 -8.37
CA GLN A 195 9.41 -5.85 -7.46
C GLN A 195 8.37 -6.98 -7.53
N TYR A 196 8.69 -8.13 -6.94
CA TYR A 196 7.77 -9.26 -6.73
C TYR A 196 7.14 -9.80 -8.02
N ASN A 197 7.89 -9.78 -9.13
CA ASN A 197 7.46 -10.24 -10.45
C ASN A 197 6.22 -9.50 -10.99
N ALA A 198 5.94 -8.29 -10.49
CA ALA A 198 4.89 -7.47 -11.04
C ALA A 198 5.23 -7.07 -12.49
N THR A 199 4.21 -7.05 -13.34
CA THR A 199 4.33 -6.76 -14.79
C THR A 199 3.48 -5.56 -15.17
N GLY A 200 3.84 -4.89 -16.27
CA GLY A 200 3.18 -3.64 -16.67
C GLY A 200 3.61 -2.46 -15.80
N GLY A 201 2.68 -1.60 -15.39
CA GLY A 201 2.96 -0.44 -14.55
C GLY A 201 3.93 0.58 -15.17
N LYS A 202 4.03 0.64 -16.51
CA LYS A 202 4.95 1.57 -17.18
C LYS A 202 4.49 3.00 -16.96
N MET A 203 5.41 3.85 -16.49
CA MET A 203 5.16 5.26 -16.28
C MET A 203 5.30 6.07 -17.57
N SER A 204 4.47 7.11 -17.71
CA SER A 204 4.53 8.09 -18.79
C SER A 204 4.09 9.46 -18.28
N THR A 205 4.53 10.51 -18.96
CA THR A 205 4.17 11.90 -18.66
C THR A 205 4.07 12.69 -19.97
N ILE A 206 3.15 13.63 -20.03
CA ILE A 206 2.94 14.51 -21.20
C ILE A 206 3.29 15.98 -20.93
N ASP A 207 3.53 16.33 -19.66
CA ASP A 207 3.72 17.70 -19.16
C ASP A 207 5.12 17.90 -18.55
N GLY A 208 6.09 17.11 -19.03
CA GLY A 208 7.47 17.22 -18.58
C GLY A 208 7.74 16.63 -17.19
N GLY A 209 6.87 15.76 -16.70
CA GLY A 209 7.03 15.05 -15.42
C GLY A 209 6.28 15.71 -14.26
N GLN A 210 5.27 16.55 -14.54
CA GLN A 210 4.39 17.08 -13.51
C GLN A 210 3.31 16.05 -13.15
N THR A 211 2.65 15.47 -14.14
CA THR A 211 1.72 14.35 -13.96
C THR A 211 2.28 13.08 -14.59
N TRP A 212 2.25 12.01 -13.82
CA TRP A 212 2.67 10.67 -14.20
C TRP A 212 1.47 9.75 -14.23
N SER A 213 1.30 9.03 -15.35
CA SER A 213 0.28 8.00 -15.52
C SER A 213 0.95 6.65 -15.75
N PHE A 214 0.32 5.60 -15.24
CA PHE A 214 0.82 4.24 -15.34
C PHE A 214 -0.09 3.42 -16.26
N THR A 215 0.49 2.51 -17.03
CA THR A 215 -0.29 1.38 -17.56
C THR A 215 -0.73 0.48 -16.42
N THR A 216 -1.69 -0.43 -16.66
CA THR A 216 -2.07 -1.46 -15.69
C THR A 216 -0.84 -2.19 -15.15
N LEU A 217 -0.78 -2.32 -13.83
CA LEU A 217 0.20 -3.09 -13.08
C LEU A 217 -0.46 -4.39 -12.64
N SER A 218 0.06 -5.52 -13.08
CA SER A 218 -0.42 -6.84 -12.67
C SER A 218 0.55 -7.45 -11.67
N ILE A 219 0.04 -7.90 -10.53
CA ILE A 219 0.80 -8.51 -9.46
C ILE A 219 0.39 -9.98 -9.36
N PRO A 220 1.33 -10.94 -9.47
CA PRO A 220 1.01 -12.36 -9.36
C PRO A 220 0.71 -12.75 -7.89
N ASP A 221 0.33 -14.01 -7.68
CA ASP A 221 0.27 -14.57 -6.32
C ASP A 221 1.61 -14.36 -5.64
N THR A 222 1.61 -13.60 -4.54
CA THR A 222 2.82 -13.12 -3.89
C THR A 222 2.89 -13.68 -2.48
N PRO A 223 3.90 -14.50 -2.14
CA PRO A 223 4.08 -14.96 -0.78
C PRO A 223 4.36 -13.77 0.17
N VAL A 224 3.64 -13.72 1.29
CA VAL A 224 3.75 -12.66 2.30
C VAL A 224 4.15 -13.32 3.62
N HIS A 225 5.45 -13.45 3.85
CA HIS A 225 6.01 -14.21 4.97
C HIS A 225 7.28 -13.62 5.54
#